data_AF-A0A538QMJ1-F1
#
_entry.id   AF-A0A538QMJ1-F1
#
_cell.length_a   1.000
_cell.length_b   1.000
_cell.length_c   1.000
_cell.angle_alpha   90.00
_cell.angle_beta   90.00
_cell.angle_gamma   90.00
#
_symmetry.space_group_name_H-M   'P 1'
#
loop_
_entity.id
_entity.type
_entity.pdbx_description
1 polymer ?
#
loop_
_entity_poly.entity_id
_entity_poly.type
_entity_poly.pdbx_seq_one_letter_code
_entity_poly.pdbx_strand_id
1 'polypeptide(L)'
;MSGAAWIEFEALAFHKRLKEMIMSDKVTIYSDAEYQGKSAAMAVGRYNHIPLGNDSLSSLKVPSGLRVTLYEDGDYSGKKMICVMDTPHVGSVNDKTSSMVVEQASSLGVIAYSDAEYMGWSCELHAGQHDLGKLIGNDTLSSLYIPDGYKATLYKDASLTSESTVLLASAPHLGGFNDQATWIVVEKLQPVPKLSLAQLDDLIKQVAPKCYFHPDDAFRPSSVDWFLQRATLKSKDGTARPASSGLPTGGGDDHQYWLELPTQDRPGDLGSAAVYVNAIRQTYWMDLQFWFFYPYNGAGRAKLKYTSVGKTLGTNNVDLDPMGEHGGDWEHVTLRYQFGPRKLLGVYMAQHSGGVWLWPSQIKLEDGVPVVYASRHGHASYPGEGENLTNSTTVSLAVVDMTFGLRNDTAKGPGLDCRSHFQVVGAEFVGDELKPPAWLDYARRWGLHKTYDRSWIASTISSLMGPVVSTYTSWSDEATRKIMAALPDEYKEEDGPTGPKFKSAWKGGE
;
A
#
# COMPACT_ATOMS: atom_id res chain seq x y z
N MET A 1 9.11 -35.71 -39.73
CA MET A 1 8.31 -35.13 -38.64
C MET A 1 8.98 -33.83 -38.23
N SER A 2 8.31 -32.70 -38.41
CA SER A 2 8.86 -31.36 -38.16
C SER A 2 9.03 -31.09 -36.66
N GLY A 3 10.02 -30.27 -36.29
CA GLY A 3 10.29 -29.91 -34.89
C GLY A 3 9.09 -29.30 -34.14
N ALA A 4 8.11 -28.75 -34.86
CA ALA A 4 6.86 -28.24 -34.28
C ALA A 4 5.98 -29.37 -33.68
N ALA A 5 5.94 -30.55 -34.29
CA ALA A 5 5.14 -31.68 -33.80
C ALA A 5 5.76 -32.36 -32.57
N TRP A 6 7.08 -32.25 -32.38
CA TRP A 6 7.77 -32.74 -31.18
C TRP A 6 7.58 -31.82 -29.97
N ILE A 7 7.56 -30.50 -30.19
CA ILE A 7 7.34 -29.51 -29.12
C ILE A 7 5.90 -29.55 -28.61
N GLU A 8 4.89 -29.72 -29.48
CA GLU A 8 3.50 -29.91 -29.03
C GLU A 8 3.29 -31.21 -28.27
N PHE A 9 3.96 -32.30 -28.65
CA PHE A 9 3.84 -33.60 -27.97
C PHE A 9 4.50 -33.60 -26.60
N GLU A 10 5.66 -32.96 -26.45
CA GLU A 10 6.30 -32.76 -25.14
C GLU A 10 5.54 -31.77 -24.26
N ALA A 11 4.96 -30.69 -24.82
CA ALA A 11 4.13 -29.75 -24.07
C ALA A 11 2.84 -30.41 -23.55
N LEU A 12 2.16 -31.24 -24.36
CA LEU A 12 0.97 -31.98 -23.90
C LEU A 12 1.32 -33.08 -22.90
N ALA A 13 2.43 -33.79 -23.09
CA ALA A 13 2.90 -34.82 -22.16
C ALA A 13 3.40 -34.20 -20.83
N PHE A 14 3.99 -33.00 -20.87
CA PHE A 14 4.38 -32.22 -19.69
C PHE A 14 3.15 -31.63 -18.99
N HIS A 15 2.14 -31.15 -19.72
CA HIS A 15 0.85 -30.71 -19.15
C HIS A 15 0.06 -31.87 -18.52
N LYS A 16 0.13 -33.06 -19.11
CA LYS A 16 -0.48 -34.27 -18.56
C LYS A 16 0.30 -34.78 -17.33
N ARG A 17 1.64 -34.77 -17.37
CA ARG A 17 2.51 -35.11 -16.23
C ARG A 17 2.46 -34.09 -15.08
N LEU A 18 2.17 -32.80 -15.35
CA LEU A 18 1.93 -31.79 -14.31
C LEU A 18 0.54 -31.91 -13.68
N LYS A 19 -0.48 -32.31 -14.44
CA LYS A 19 -1.79 -32.68 -13.88
C LYS A 19 -1.74 -33.99 -13.06
N GLU A 20 -0.77 -34.85 -13.34
CA GLU A 20 -0.50 -36.12 -12.64
C GLU A 20 0.59 -36.00 -11.56
N MET A 21 1.11 -34.80 -11.28
CA MET A 21 2.03 -34.52 -10.17
C MET A 21 1.25 -34.52 -8.85
N ILE A 22 0.81 -35.71 -8.43
CA ILE A 22 0.11 -36.12 -7.21
C ILE A 22 -0.35 -34.93 -6.34
N MET A 23 -1.47 -34.31 -6.72
CA MET A 23 -2.32 -33.73 -5.68
C MET A 23 -2.80 -34.92 -4.86
N SER A 24 -2.30 -35.06 -3.64
CA SER A 24 -2.86 -36.05 -2.71
C SER A 24 -4.35 -35.81 -2.65
N ASP A 25 -5.16 -36.80 -3.02
CA ASP A 25 -6.62 -36.77 -2.88
C ASP A 25 -7.05 -37.06 -1.43
N LYS A 26 -6.07 -37.18 -0.53
CA LYS A 26 -6.24 -37.49 0.88
C LYS A 26 -5.66 -36.40 1.76
N VAL A 27 -6.43 -36.06 2.78
CA VAL A 27 -6.01 -35.25 3.92
C VAL A 27 -5.22 -36.13 4.88
N THR A 28 -4.16 -35.63 5.49
CA THR A 28 -3.46 -36.34 6.58
C THR A 28 -3.70 -35.63 7.89
N ILE A 29 -4.26 -36.34 8.87
CA ILE A 29 -4.48 -35.84 10.23
C ILE A 29 -3.42 -36.39 11.18
N TYR A 30 -3.10 -35.63 12.23
CA TYR A 30 -2.02 -35.91 13.16
C TYR A 30 -2.48 -35.71 14.61
N SER A 31 -1.97 -36.55 15.52
CA SER A 31 -2.34 -36.45 16.93
C SER A 31 -1.68 -35.29 17.64
N ASP A 32 -0.51 -34.89 17.14
CA ASP A 32 0.30 -33.86 17.75
C ASP A 32 0.39 -32.66 16.79
N ALA A 33 0.76 -31.51 17.32
CA ALA A 33 1.02 -30.31 16.53
C ALA A 33 2.19 -30.51 15.55
N GLU A 34 2.34 -29.59 14.60
CA GLU A 34 3.46 -29.56 13.65
C GLU A 34 3.61 -30.87 12.85
N TYR A 35 2.47 -31.51 12.57
CA TYR A 35 2.35 -32.74 11.80
C TYR A 35 3.12 -33.93 12.41
N GLN A 36 3.14 -34.00 13.75
CA GLN A 36 3.83 -35.05 14.50
C GLN A 36 2.86 -36.10 15.08
N GLY A 37 3.42 -37.12 15.72
CA GLY A 37 2.64 -38.15 16.42
C GLY A 37 1.97 -39.16 15.51
N LYS A 38 0.88 -39.77 16.02
CA LYS A 38 0.09 -40.74 15.25
C LYS A 38 -0.61 -40.02 14.11
N SER A 39 -0.65 -40.64 12.92
CA SER A 39 -1.28 -40.04 11.75
C SER A 39 -2.21 -40.99 11.00
N ALA A 40 -3.12 -40.42 10.21
CA ALA A 40 -4.00 -41.17 9.32
C ALA A 40 -4.29 -40.38 8.04
N ALA A 41 -4.34 -41.07 6.90
CA ALA A 41 -4.71 -40.49 5.61
C ALA A 41 -6.19 -40.74 5.29
N MET A 42 -6.92 -39.69 4.96
CA MET A 42 -8.37 -39.63 4.90
C MET A 42 -8.81 -39.17 3.51
N ALA A 43 -9.54 -40.02 2.80
CA ALA A 43 -10.14 -39.67 1.52
C ALA A 43 -11.38 -38.78 1.71
N VAL A 44 -11.94 -38.27 0.61
CA VAL A 44 -13.26 -37.64 0.63
C VAL A 44 -14.29 -38.59 1.26
N GLY A 45 -15.02 -38.10 2.26
CA GLY A 45 -15.91 -38.92 3.05
C GLY A 45 -16.38 -38.26 4.35
N ARG A 46 -17.29 -38.94 5.05
CA ARG A 46 -17.81 -38.52 6.35
C ARG A 46 -17.38 -39.55 7.40
N TYR A 47 -16.82 -39.06 8.51
CA TYR A 47 -16.19 -39.89 9.54
C TYR A 47 -16.77 -39.53 10.91
N ASN A 48 -17.58 -40.43 11.47
CA ASN A 48 -18.18 -40.22 12.79
C ASN A 48 -17.22 -40.47 13.96
N HIS A 49 -16.05 -41.03 13.66
CA HIS A 49 -15.00 -41.32 14.62
C HIS A 49 -13.64 -41.04 13.97
N ILE A 50 -12.75 -40.40 14.72
CA ILE A 50 -11.40 -40.08 14.25
C ILE A 50 -10.47 -41.29 14.49
N PRO A 51 -9.72 -41.77 13.48
CA PRO A 51 -8.84 -42.95 13.61
C PRO A 51 -7.63 -42.74 14.54
N LEU A 52 -7.38 -41.50 14.95
CA LEU A 52 -6.35 -41.15 15.92
C LEU A 52 -6.78 -41.53 17.35
N GLY A 53 -8.08 -41.40 17.66
CA GLY A 53 -8.65 -41.36 19.00
C GLY A 53 -9.64 -40.19 19.09
N ASN A 54 -10.68 -40.30 19.94
CA ASN A 54 -11.55 -39.14 20.20
C ASN A 54 -10.72 -38.03 20.82
N ASP A 55 -11.00 -36.77 20.46
CA ASP A 55 -10.36 -35.62 21.12
C ASP A 55 -8.83 -35.69 21.09
N SER A 56 -8.27 -36.15 19.96
CA SER A 56 -6.82 -36.38 19.82
C SER A 56 -6.21 -35.69 18.61
N LEU A 57 -6.95 -34.91 17.82
CA LEU A 57 -6.42 -34.27 16.61
C LEU A 57 -5.85 -32.89 16.95
N SER A 58 -4.59 -32.66 16.56
CA SER A 58 -3.87 -31.41 16.83
C SER A 58 -3.35 -30.68 15.57
N SER A 59 -3.16 -31.39 14.45
CA SER A 59 -2.74 -30.78 13.17
C SER A 59 -3.17 -31.60 11.96
N LEU A 60 -3.20 -30.97 10.78
CA LEU A 60 -3.61 -31.62 9.54
C LEU A 60 -3.00 -30.99 8.29
N LYS A 61 -2.69 -31.83 7.29
CA LYS A 61 -2.31 -31.41 5.94
C LYS A 61 -3.50 -31.52 5.00
N VAL A 62 -3.85 -30.43 4.35
CA VAL A 62 -5.02 -30.31 3.46
C VAL A 62 -4.53 -29.95 2.06
N PRO A 63 -4.45 -30.94 1.14
CA PRO A 63 -4.10 -30.69 -0.24
C PRO A 63 -5.02 -29.67 -0.91
N SER A 64 -4.45 -28.89 -1.83
CA SER A 64 -5.20 -27.91 -2.62
C SER A 64 -6.39 -28.55 -3.32
N GLY A 65 -7.56 -27.92 -3.23
CA GLY A 65 -8.82 -28.42 -3.77
C GLY A 65 -9.65 -29.27 -2.82
N LEU A 66 -9.15 -29.58 -1.61
CA LEU A 66 -9.94 -30.22 -0.55
C LEU A 66 -10.31 -29.22 0.56
N ARG A 67 -11.40 -29.54 1.28
CA ARG A 67 -11.74 -28.91 2.55
C ARG A 67 -12.05 -29.98 3.60
N VAL A 68 -11.74 -29.68 4.85
CA VAL A 68 -12.08 -30.50 6.02
C VAL A 68 -12.95 -29.68 6.94
N THR A 69 -14.06 -30.26 7.41
CA THR A 69 -14.81 -29.71 8.54
C THR A 69 -14.65 -30.63 9.74
N LEU A 70 -13.99 -30.12 10.79
CA LEU A 70 -13.86 -30.77 12.09
C LEU A 70 -15.04 -30.35 12.97
N TYR A 71 -15.63 -31.29 13.69
CA TYR A 71 -16.76 -31.07 14.59
C TYR A 71 -16.37 -31.43 16.03
N GLU A 72 -16.78 -30.59 16.97
CA GLU A 72 -16.59 -30.77 18.41
C GLU A 72 -17.19 -32.11 18.87
N ASP A 73 -18.41 -32.38 18.42
CA ASP A 73 -19.18 -33.54 18.84
C ASP A 73 -19.28 -34.61 17.74
N GLY A 74 -19.75 -35.79 18.15
CA GLY A 74 -20.18 -36.84 17.23
C GLY A 74 -21.35 -36.39 16.35
N ASP A 75 -21.65 -37.20 15.35
CA ASP A 75 -22.75 -37.02 14.40
C ASP A 75 -22.73 -35.68 13.65
N TYR A 76 -21.53 -35.11 13.46
CA TYR A 76 -21.29 -33.85 12.75
C TYR A 76 -22.01 -32.65 13.38
N SER A 77 -21.93 -32.55 14.70
CA SER A 77 -22.63 -31.53 15.50
C SER A 77 -21.67 -30.72 16.39
N GLY A 78 -22.21 -29.75 17.14
CA GLY A 78 -21.41 -28.85 17.97
C GLY A 78 -20.71 -27.75 17.18
N LYS A 79 -19.69 -27.13 17.78
CA LYS A 79 -18.84 -26.15 17.09
C LYS A 79 -18.04 -26.84 16.00
N LYS A 80 -17.61 -26.05 15.00
CA LYS A 80 -16.85 -26.58 13.86
C LYS A 80 -15.68 -25.70 13.46
N MET A 81 -14.68 -26.33 12.85
CA MET A 81 -13.57 -25.67 12.18
C MET A 81 -13.47 -26.15 10.74
N ILE A 82 -13.33 -25.21 9.83
CA ILE A 82 -13.16 -25.43 8.40
C ILE A 82 -11.69 -25.22 8.03
N CYS A 83 -11.01 -26.27 7.59
CA CYS A 83 -9.63 -26.24 7.14
C CYS A 83 -9.59 -26.38 5.61
N VAL A 84 -8.96 -25.42 4.94
CA VAL A 84 -8.81 -25.39 3.47
C VAL A 84 -7.33 -25.32 3.03
N MET A 85 -6.43 -25.45 4.00
CA MET A 85 -4.98 -25.46 3.82
C MET A 85 -4.31 -26.22 4.95
N ASP A 86 -3.02 -26.51 4.78
CA ASP A 86 -2.17 -27.08 5.82
C ASP A 86 -2.27 -26.26 7.11
N THR A 87 -2.57 -26.95 8.21
CA THR A 87 -2.90 -26.38 9.51
C THR A 87 -1.97 -27.03 10.54
N PRO A 88 -0.82 -26.39 10.88
CA PRO A 88 0.18 -26.96 11.78
C PRO A 88 -0.31 -27.01 13.24
N HIS A 89 -1.29 -26.17 13.58
CA HIS A 89 -2.00 -26.16 14.85
C HIS A 89 -3.48 -25.85 14.58
N VAL A 90 -4.39 -26.60 15.20
CA VAL A 90 -5.84 -26.33 15.07
C VAL A 90 -6.35 -25.24 16.05
N GLY A 91 -5.45 -24.66 16.86
CA GLY A 91 -5.78 -23.60 17.83
C GLY A 91 -6.75 -24.09 18.91
N SER A 92 -7.80 -23.31 19.17
CA SER A 92 -8.83 -23.56 20.19
C SER A 92 -9.59 -24.89 20.04
N VAL A 93 -9.42 -25.58 18.91
CA VAL A 93 -10.04 -26.87 18.54
C VAL A 93 -9.18 -28.07 18.98
N ASN A 94 -7.96 -27.83 19.46
CA ASN A 94 -7.00 -28.87 19.82
C ASN A 94 -7.61 -29.85 20.81
N ASP A 95 -7.52 -31.15 20.49
CA ASP A 95 -8.04 -32.23 21.34
C ASP A 95 -9.53 -32.08 21.66
N LYS A 96 -10.34 -31.61 20.71
CA LYS A 96 -11.80 -31.50 20.85
C LYS A 96 -12.59 -32.07 19.68
N THR A 97 -11.92 -32.68 18.70
CA THR A 97 -12.62 -33.17 17.50
C THR A 97 -13.11 -34.60 17.70
N SER A 98 -14.42 -34.80 17.56
CA SER A 98 -15.05 -36.11 17.65
C SER A 98 -15.51 -36.67 16.29
N SER A 99 -15.89 -35.80 15.35
CA SER A 99 -16.28 -36.22 13.99
C SER A 99 -15.76 -35.25 12.91
N MET A 100 -15.66 -35.70 11.66
CA MET A 100 -15.19 -34.85 10.56
C MET A 100 -15.77 -35.21 9.19
N VAL A 101 -15.70 -34.24 8.28
CA VAL A 101 -16.10 -34.38 6.88
C VAL A 101 -14.99 -33.87 5.98
N VAL A 102 -14.59 -34.68 4.98
CA VAL A 102 -13.61 -34.31 3.95
C VAL A 102 -14.34 -34.21 2.61
N GLU A 103 -14.24 -33.06 1.94
CA GLU A 103 -14.98 -32.73 0.72
C GLU A 103 -14.10 -32.03 -0.32
N GLN A 104 -14.58 -31.99 -1.57
CA GLN A 104 -14.01 -31.16 -2.63
C GLN A 104 -14.36 -29.68 -2.40
N ALA A 105 -13.35 -28.81 -2.41
CA ALA A 105 -13.50 -27.37 -2.25
C ALA A 105 -13.76 -26.67 -3.61
N SER A 106 -14.87 -27.02 -4.27
CA SER A 106 -15.21 -26.51 -5.61
C SER A 106 -15.59 -25.03 -5.65
N SER A 107 -16.08 -24.47 -4.54
CA SER A 107 -16.36 -23.05 -4.36
C SER A 107 -16.39 -22.76 -2.87
N LEU A 108 -15.57 -21.81 -2.42
CA LEU A 108 -15.54 -21.36 -1.03
C LEU A 108 -16.12 -19.94 -0.92
N GLY A 109 -16.82 -19.68 0.17
CA GLY A 109 -17.06 -18.34 0.71
C GLY A 109 -15.86 -17.82 1.51
N VAL A 110 -16.03 -16.64 2.11
CA VAL A 110 -15.08 -16.11 3.09
C VAL A 110 -15.17 -16.98 4.35
N ILE A 111 -14.05 -17.43 4.91
CA ILE A 111 -14.05 -18.21 6.15
C ILE A 111 -13.53 -17.35 7.28
N ALA A 112 -14.34 -17.24 8.33
CA ALA A 112 -14.05 -16.47 9.53
C ALA A 112 -13.60 -17.38 10.67
N TYR A 113 -12.44 -17.06 11.25
CA TYR A 113 -11.75 -17.89 12.25
C TYR A 113 -11.62 -17.15 13.58
N SER A 114 -11.86 -17.89 14.68
CA SER A 114 -11.75 -17.35 16.05
C SER A 114 -10.31 -17.11 16.49
N ASP A 115 -9.35 -17.75 15.83
CA ASP A 115 -7.93 -17.63 16.19
C ASP A 115 -7.15 -17.07 14.98
N ALA A 116 -5.94 -16.57 15.23
CA ALA A 116 -5.04 -16.13 14.19
C ALA A 116 -4.59 -17.30 13.28
N GLU A 117 -3.96 -16.99 12.15
CA GLU A 117 -3.35 -17.98 11.24
C GLU A 117 -4.33 -19.04 10.71
N TYR A 118 -5.60 -18.65 10.53
CA TYR A 118 -6.69 -19.51 10.02
C TYR A 118 -6.98 -20.73 10.92
N MET A 119 -6.83 -20.55 12.24
CA MET A 119 -7.02 -21.57 13.27
C MET A 119 -8.31 -21.37 14.08
N GLY A 120 -8.63 -22.31 14.96
CA GLY A 120 -9.76 -22.15 15.87
C GLY A 120 -11.12 -22.43 15.22
N TRP A 121 -12.19 -22.15 15.97
CA TRP A 121 -13.56 -22.35 15.49
C TRP A 121 -13.86 -21.42 14.32
N SER A 122 -14.57 -21.91 13.31
CA SER A 122 -14.79 -21.11 12.10
C SER A 122 -16.11 -21.34 11.39
N CYS A 123 -16.49 -20.35 10.59
CA CYS A 123 -17.70 -20.34 9.81
C CYS A 123 -17.46 -19.82 8.39
N GLU A 124 -18.05 -20.48 7.40
CA GLU A 124 -18.03 -20.05 6.00
C GLU A 124 -19.19 -19.08 5.73
N LEU A 125 -18.87 -17.97 5.08
CA LEU A 125 -19.75 -16.83 4.85
C LEU A 125 -19.84 -16.56 3.34
N HIS A 126 -21.05 -16.63 2.80
CA HIS A 126 -21.34 -16.20 1.44
C HIS A 126 -21.71 -14.71 1.40
N ALA A 127 -21.94 -14.16 0.21
CA ALA A 127 -22.30 -12.75 0.07
C ALA A 127 -23.54 -12.39 0.92
N GLY A 128 -23.44 -11.31 1.70
CA GLY A 128 -24.46 -10.91 2.66
C GLY A 128 -23.88 -10.20 3.88
N GLN A 129 -24.75 -9.83 4.82
CA GLN A 129 -24.40 -9.27 6.12
C GLN A 129 -24.52 -10.37 7.17
N HIS A 130 -23.52 -10.50 8.04
CA HIS A 130 -23.46 -11.57 9.03
C HIS A 130 -23.11 -11.03 10.41
N ASP A 131 -23.82 -11.54 11.41
CA ASP A 131 -23.58 -11.31 12.84
C ASP A 131 -22.58 -12.35 13.35
N LEU A 132 -21.33 -11.94 13.53
CA LEU A 132 -20.24 -12.84 13.94
C LEU A 132 -20.49 -13.40 15.34
N GLY A 133 -21.17 -12.62 16.20
CA GLY A 133 -21.56 -12.99 17.55
C GLY A 133 -22.35 -14.29 17.62
N LYS A 134 -23.22 -14.52 16.63
CA LYS A 134 -24.04 -15.73 16.53
C LYS A 134 -23.35 -16.90 15.83
N LEU A 135 -22.21 -16.67 15.19
CA LEU A 135 -21.55 -17.64 14.32
C LEU A 135 -20.30 -18.24 14.96
N ILE A 136 -19.36 -17.38 15.39
CA ILE A 136 -18.08 -17.79 15.98
C ILE A 136 -17.80 -17.17 17.35
N GLY A 137 -18.72 -16.34 17.85
CA GLY A 137 -18.58 -15.58 19.08
C GLY A 137 -18.42 -14.09 18.81
N ASN A 138 -18.84 -13.27 19.78
CA ASN A 138 -18.69 -11.83 19.67
C ASN A 138 -17.26 -11.44 20.02
N ASP A 139 -16.66 -10.55 19.25
CA ASP A 139 -15.30 -10.05 19.50
C ASP A 139 -14.28 -11.20 19.58
N THR A 140 -14.45 -12.23 18.75
CA THR A 140 -13.52 -13.37 18.66
C THR A 140 -12.85 -13.50 17.31
N LEU A 141 -13.22 -12.68 16.31
CA LEU A 141 -12.63 -12.79 14.97
C LEU A 141 -11.15 -12.38 15.01
N SER A 142 -10.27 -13.30 14.64
CA SER A 142 -8.81 -13.07 14.64
C SER A 142 -8.13 -13.32 13.28
N SER A 143 -8.76 -14.07 12.36
CA SER A 143 -8.29 -14.20 10.98
C SER A 143 -9.41 -14.47 9.96
N LEU A 144 -9.14 -14.19 8.68
CA LEU A 144 -10.08 -14.37 7.58
C LEU A 144 -9.41 -15.01 6.38
N TYR A 145 -9.93 -16.14 5.90
CA TYR A 145 -9.63 -16.61 4.55
C TYR A 145 -10.59 -15.93 3.56
N ILE A 146 -10.07 -15.22 2.56
CA ILE A 146 -10.87 -14.51 1.55
C ILE A 146 -10.48 -15.09 0.18
N PRO A 147 -11.35 -15.92 -0.44
CA PRO A 147 -11.12 -16.40 -1.79
C PRO A 147 -11.09 -15.25 -2.80
N ASP A 148 -10.37 -15.45 -3.90
CA ASP A 148 -10.35 -14.51 -5.02
C ASP A 148 -11.76 -14.10 -5.46
N GLY A 149 -11.96 -12.79 -5.62
CA GLY A 149 -13.26 -12.23 -6.03
C GLY A 149 -14.23 -11.99 -4.89
N TYR A 150 -13.80 -12.10 -3.63
CA TYR A 150 -14.55 -11.63 -2.48
C TYR A 150 -13.93 -10.37 -1.86
N LYS A 151 -14.78 -9.62 -1.19
CA LYS A 151 -14.43 -8.50 -0.31
C LYS A 151 -15.14 -8.71 1.01
N ALA A 152 -14.42 -8.57 2.11
CA ALA A 152 -14.99 -8.50 3.45
C ALA A 152 -14.89 -7.06 3.97
N THR A 153 -15.94 -6.58 4.63
CA THR A 153 -15.88 -5.33 5.40
C THR A 153 -16.29 -5.62 6.83
N LEU A 154 -15.38 -5.40 7.77
CA LEU A 154 -15.57 -5.63 9.19
C LEU A 154 -16.05 -4.34 9.87
N TYR A 155 -17.01 -4.48 10.78
CA TYR A 155 -17.59 -3.38 11.55
C TYR A 155 -17.55 -3.71 13.03
N LYS A 156 -17.29 -2.69 13.85
CA LYS A 156 -17.27 -2.79 15.32
C LYS A 156 -18.67 -2.80 15.94
N ASP A 157 -19.73 -2.61 15.15
CA ASP A 157 -21.11 -2.65 15.62
C ASP A 157 -22.12 -3.03 14.51
N ALA A 158 -23.38 -3.20 14.93
CA ALA A 158 -24.50 -3.60 14.09
C ALA A 158 -25.08 -2.49 13.19
N SER A 159 -24.68 -1.23 13.38
CA SER A 159 -25.19 -0.12 12.57
C SER A 159 -24.62 -0.12 11.15
N LEU A 160 -23.46 -0.76 10.95
CA LEU A 160 -22.69 -0.75 9.71
C LEU A 160 -22.30 0.67 9.25
N THR A 161 -22.28 1.64 10.17
CA THR A 161 -21.92 3.04 9.89
C THR A 161 -20.69 3.52 10.66
N SER A 162 -20.16 2.70 11.57
CA SER A 162 -18.97 3.00 12.34
C SER A 162 -17.68 2.76 11.57
N GLU A 163 -16.56 2.96 12.27
CA GLU A 163 -15.24 2.60 11.78
C GLU A 163 -15.24 1.15 11.26
N SER A 164 -14.78 0.99 10.03
CA SER A 164 -14.75 -0.29 9.32
C SER A 164 -13.40 -0.51 8.66
N THR A 165 -13.00 -1.78 8.52
CA THR A 165 -11.84 -2.17 7.71
C THR A 165 -12.28 -3.02 6.52
N VAL A 166 -11.64 -2.83 5.36
CA VAL A 166 -11.96 -3.54 4.10
C VAL A 166 -10.84 -4.50 3.77
N LEU A 167 -11.15 -5.77 3.61
CA LEU A 167 -10.18 -6.81 3.26
C LEU A 167 -10.52 -7.38 1.88
N LEU A 168 -9.52 -7.35 0.99
CA LEU A 168 -9.61 -7.83 -0.39
C LEU A 168 -8.81 -9.13 -0.62
N ALA A 169 -8.13 -9.61 0.41
CA ALA A 169 -7.32 -10.83 0.40
C ALA A 169 -7.32 -11.45 1.80
N SER A 170 -6.93 -12.72 1.89
CA SER A 170 -6.82 -13.45 3.16
C SER A 170 -5.91 -12.72 4.15
N ALA A 171 -6.33 -12.67 5.40
CA ALA A 171 -5.65 -11.98 6.49
C ALA A 171 -5.39 -13.00 7.62
N PRO A 172 -4.13 -13.46 7.82
CA PRO A 172 -3.81 -14.36 8.93
C PRO A 172 -3.86 -13.63 10.29
N HIS A 173 -3.81 -12.30 10.26
CA HIS A 173 -4.01 -11.42 11.42
C HIS A 173 -4.82 -10.19 11.01
N LEU A 174 -5.65 -9.70 11.93
CA LEU A 174 -6.50 -8.51 11.70
C LEU A 174 -5.94 -7.21 12.30
N GLY A 175 -4.75 -7.26 12.91
CA GLY A 175 -4.09 -6.08 13.48
C GLY A 175 -4.99 -5.36 14.49
N GLY A 176 -5.21 -4.05 14.30
CA GLY A 176 -6.06 -3.24 15.19
C GLY A 176 -7.55 -3.60 15.20
N PHE A 177 -7.99 -4.51 14.32
CA PHE A 177 -9.35 -5.06 14.30
C PHE A 177 -9.47 -6.45 14.95
N ASN A 178 -8.38 -7.01 15.47
CA ASN A 178 -8.38 -8.30 16.16
C ASN A 178 -9.34 -8.26 17.34
N ASP A 179 -10.30 -9.20 17.39
CA ASP A 179 -11.30 -9.29 18.46
C ASP A 179 -12.11 -8.00 18.64
N GLN A 180 -12.31 -7.23 17.56
CA GLN A 180 -13.12 -6.00 17.59
C GLN A 180 -14.34 -6.06 16.65
N ALA A 181 -14.41 -7.06 15.77
CA ALA A 181 -15.47 -7.13 14.76
C ALA A 181 -16.70 -7.86 15.29
N THR A 182 -17.82 -7.15 15.36
CA THR A 182 -19.15 -7.72 15.69
C THR A 182 -19.88 -8.15 14.41
N TRP A 183 -19.70 -7.41 13.31
CA TRP A 183 -20.38 -7.65 12.04
C TRP A 183 -19.42 -7.71 10.86
N ILE A 184 -19.78 -8.52 9.87
CA ILE A 184 -19.07 -8.62 8.59
C ILE A 184 -20.05 -8.51 7.43
N VAL A 185 -19.68 -7.71 6.43
CA VAL A 185 -20.35 -7.67 5.13
C VAL A 185 -19.45 -8.33 4.11
N VAL A 186 -19.93 -9.42 3.52
CA VAL A 186 -19.24 -10.14 2.44
C VAL A 186 -19.87 -9.74 1.11
N GLU A 187 -19.06 -9.27 0.19
CA GLU A 187 -19.47 -8.89 -1.16
C GLU A 187 -18.71 -9.73 -2.18
N LYS A 188 -19.42 -10.26 -3.20
CA LYS A 188 -18.78 -10.89 -4.36
C LYS A 188 -18.44 -9.81 -5.38
N LEU A 189 -17.16 -9.62 -5.63
CA LEU A 189 -16.66 -8.66 -6.60
C LEU A 189 -16.90 -9.16 -8.02
N GLN A 190 -17.17 -8.22 -8.92
CA GLN A 190 -17.28 -8.49 -10.34
C GLN A 190 -15.94 -8.19 -11.00
N PRO A 191 -15.48 -9.04 -11.94
CA PRO A 191 -14.29 -8.74 -12.70
C PRO A 191 -14.40 -7.39 -13.41
N VAL A 192 -13.30 -6.64 -13.44
CA VAL A 192 -13.25 -5.37 -14.18
C VAL A 192 -13.30 -5.69 -15.68
N PRO A 193 -14.30 -5.20 -16.44
CA PRO A 193 -14.34 -5.40 -17.87
C PRO A 193 -13.17 -4.65 -18.54
N LYS A 194 -12.81 -5.05 -19.76
CA LYS A 194 -11.88 -4.25 -20.58
C LYS A 194 -12.58 -2.95 -20.96
N LEU A 195 -11.94 -1.81 -20.70
CA LEU A 195 -12.47 -0.49 -21.04
C LEU A 195 -11.79 0.05 -22.30
N SER A 196 -12.53 0.82 -23.09
CA SER A 196 -11.98 1.77 -24.07
C SER A 196 -11.39 3.00 -23.38
N LEU A 197 -10.58 3.78 -24.10
CA LEU A 197 -10.03 5.03 -23.56
C LEU A 197 -11.13 6.01 -23.13
N ALA A 198 -12.21 6.11 -23.92
CA ALA A 198 -13.35 6.99 -23.61
C ALA A 198 -14.07 6.58 -22.31
N GLN A 199 -14.26 5.28 -22.08
CA GLN A 199 -14.87 4.78 -20.84
C GLN A 199 -13.98 5.00 -19.60
N LEU A 200 -12.66 4.88 -19.77
CA LEU A 200 -11.71 5.20 -18.71
C LEU A 200 -11.72 6.70 -18.39
N ASP A 201 -11.73 7.56 -19.41
CA ASP A 201 -11.82 9.01 -19.29
C ASP A 201 -13.10 9.43 -18.53
N ASP A 202 -14.26 8.88 -18.91
CA ASP A 202 -15.54 9.11 -18.23
C ASP A 202 -15.52 8.66 -16.77
N LEU A 203 -14.83 7.55 -16.46
CA LEU A 203 -14.68 7.11 -15.08
C LEU A 203 -13.84 8.10 -14.28
N ILE A 204 -12.67 8.50 -14.79
CA ILE A 204 -11.76 9.45 -14.12
C ILE A 204 -12.49 10.75 -13.82
N LYS A 205 -13.25 11.31 -14.76
CA LYS A 205 -14.09 12.50 -14.56
C LYS A 205 -15.09 12.40 -13.41
N GLN A 206 -15.49 11.19 -13.04
CA GLN A 206 -16.44 10.97 -11.94
C GLN A 206 -15.77 10.72 -10.59
N VAL A 207 -14.56 10.19 -10.58
CA VAL A 207 -13.93 9.66 -9.36
C VAL A 207 -12.63 10.34 -8.96
N ALA A 208 -12.02 11.12 -9.87
CA ALA A 208 -10.74 11.77 -9.61
C ALA A 208 -10.83 12.71 -8.39
N PRO A 209 -9.75 12.80 -7.60
CA PRO A 209 -9.77 13.53 -6.34
C PRO A 209 -9.76 15.04 -6.55
N LYS A 210 -10.11 15.78 -5.51
CA LYS A 210 -9.72 17.18 -5.37
C LYS A 210 -8.43 17.25 -4.56
N CYS A 211 -7.42 17.90 -5.10
CA CYS A 211 -6.15 18.13 -4.39
C CYS A 211 -6.08 19.59 -3.93
N TYR A 212 -5.70 19.83 -2.68
CA TYR A 212 -5.44 21.17 -2.14
C TYR A 212 -3.97 21.32 -1.78
N PHE A 213 -3.39 22.46 -2.13
CA PHE A 213 -2.01 22.82 -1.82
C PHE A 213 -1.99 23.80 -0.64
N HIS A 214 -0.97 23.70 0.20
CA HIS A 214 -0.81 24.61 1.33
C HIS A 214 -0.79 26.08 0.83
N PRO A 215 -1.53 27.02 1.47
CA PRO A 215 -1.66 28.40 0.99
C PRO A 215 -0.31 29.12 0.91
N ASP A 216 0.58 28.86 1.88
CA ASP A 216 1.94 29.41 1.93
C ASP A 216 2.97 28.59 1.13
N ASP A 217 2.55 27.62 0.32
CA ASP A 217 3.48 26.91 -0.54
C ASP A 217 3.92 27.80 -1.71
N ALA A 218 5.24 27.99 -1.79
CA ALA A 218 5.89 28.74 -2.85
C ALA A 218 6.07 27.91 -4.12
N PHE A 219 6.07 26.58 -4.02
CA PHE A 219 6.35 25.67 -5.13
C PHE A 219 5.09 24.88 -5.46
N ARG A 220 4.43 25.23 -6.56
CA ARG A 220 3.13 24.66 -6.94
C ARG A 220 3.28 23.78 -8.18
N PRO A 221 2.32 22.88 -8.45
CA PRO A 221 2.43 22.06 -9.63
C PRO A 221 2.34 22.89 -10.91
N SER A 222 2.79 22.30 -12.00
CA SER A 222 2.61 22.82 -13.37
C SER A 222 2.37 21.64 -14.31
N SER A 223 2.03 21.90 -15.57
CA SER A 223 2.15 20.86 -16.59
C SER A 223 3.61 20.60 -16.94
N VAL A 224 3.91 19.36 -17.31
CA VAL A 224 5.19 18.97 -17.93
C VAL A 224 5.49 19.83 -19.17
N ASP A 225 4.50 20.13 -20.00
CA ASP A 225 4.70 20.97 -21.19
C ASP A 225 5.15 22.38 -20.81
N TRP A 226 4.55 22.99 -19.79
CA TRP A 226 4.98 24.28 -19.25
C TRP A 226 6.43 24.23 -18.77
N PHE A 227 6.79 23.17 -18.06
CA PHE A 227 8.15 22.98 -17.55
C PHE A 227 9.17 22.80 -18.66
N LEU A 228 8.91 21.91 -19.63
CA LEU A 228 9.85 21.62 -20.72
C LEU A 228 10.06 22.80 -21.67
N GLN A 229 9.10 23.72 -21.77
CA GLN A 229 9.27 24.98 -22.51
C GLN A 229 10.27 25.95 -21.84
N ARG A 230 10.54 25.77 -20.55
CA ARG A 230 11.40 26.65 -19.74
C ARG A 230 12.70 25.99 -19.29
N ALA A 231 12.68 24.66 -19.15
CA ALA A 231 13.81 23.90 -18.70
C ALA A 231 14.92 23.82 -19.76
N THR A 232 16.15 23.75 -19.28
CA THR A 232 17.32 23.41 -20.06
C THR A 232 17.69 21.96 -19.78
N LEU A 233 17.85 21.16 -20.83
CA LEU A 233 18.49 19.86 -20.72
C LEU A 233 20.01 20.08 -20.66
N LYS A 234 20.60 19.66 -19.55
CA LYS A 234 22.04 19.68 -19.29
C LYS A 234 22.60 18.28 -19.43
N SER A 235 23.89 18.18 -19.71
CA SER A 235 24.62 16.92 -19.72
C SER A 235 25.97 17.02 -19.03
N LYS A 236 26.49 15.86 -18.62
CA LYS A 236 27.76 15.73 -17.89
C LYS A 236 28.99 16.20 -18.69
N ASP A 237 28.92 16.18 -20.02
CA ASP A 237 29.96 16.70 -20.92
C ASP A 237 29.92 18.23 -21.07
N GLY A 238 29.00 18.92 -20.39
CA GLY A 238 28.88 20.37 -20.38
C GLY A 238 27.97 20.93 -21.47
N THR A 239 27.33 20.10 -22.30
CA THR A 239 26.35 20.61 -23.27
C THR A 239 25.04 21.04 -22.59
N ALA A 240 24.40 22.04 -23.17
CA ALA A 240 23.14 22.58 -22.70
C ALA A 240 22.26 22.96 -23.89
N ARG A 241 21.00 22.53 -23.88
CA ARG A 241 20.01 22.89 -24.91
C ARG A 241 18.62 23.01 -24.31
N PRO A 242 17.70 23.77 -24.91
CA PRO A 242 16.32 23.81 -24.47
C PRO A 242 15.72 22.39 -24.41
N ALA A 243 15.02 22.06 -23.31
CA ALA A 243 14.34 20.78 -23.17
C ALA A 243 13.18 20.63 -24.19
N SER A 244 12.59 21.76 -24.60
CA SER A 244 11.60 21.85 -25.68
C SER A 244 12.11 21.36 -27.04
N SER A 245 13.43 21.25 -27.23
CA SER A 245 14.03 20.66 -28.44
C SER A 245 14.06 19.12 -28.41
N GLY A 246 13.38 18.49 -27.45
CA GLY A 246 13.21 17.05 -27.32
C GLY A 246 14.11 16.41 -26.26
N LEU A 247 13.68 15.31 -25.67
CA LEU A 247 14.40 14.58 -24.61
C LEU A 247 15.09 13.32 -25.16
N PRO A 248 16.22 12.89 -24.58
CA PRO A 248 16.83 11.59 -24.89
C PRO A 248 15.84 10.44 -24.66
N THR A 249 15.71 9.54 -25.65
CA THR A 249 14.79 8.39 -25.61
C THR A 249 15.52 7.09 -25.35
N GLY A 250 14.86 6.13 -24.67
CA GLY A 250 15.36 4.77 -24.45
C GLY A 250 16.49 4.66 -23.41
N GLY A 251 16.79 3.45 -22.97
CA GLY A 251 17.75 3.18 -21.89
C GLY A 251 17.17 3.38 -20.49
N GLY A 252 18.05 3.37 -19.48
CA GLY A 252 17.72 3.70 -18.09
C GLY A 252 18.36 5.01 -17.66
N ASP A 253 18.30 5.31 -16.37
CA ASP A 253 19.06 6.41 -15.80
C ASP A 253 20.56 6.10 -15.87
N ASP A 254 21.25 6.76 -16.79
CA ASP A 254 22.68 6.67 -17.03
C ASP A 254 23.46 7.82 -16.36
N HIS A 255 22.76 8.67 -15.59
CA HIS A 255 23.26 9.87 -14.93
C HIS A 255 23.98 10.83 -15.88
N GLN A 256 23.71 10.78 -17.19
CA GLN A 256 24.35 11.65 -18.18
C GLN A 256 23.61 12.97 -18.36
N TYR A 257 22.30 13.00 -18.09
CA TYR A 257 21.44 14.14 -18.37
C TYR A 257 20.58 14.52 -17.17
N TRP A 258 20.34 15.81 -17.01
CA TRP A 258 19.34 16.33 -16.09
C TRP A 258 18.63 17.56 -16.65
N LEU A 259 17.43 17.83 -16.15
CA LEU A 259 16.68 19.04 -16.45
C LEU A 259 16.98 20.11 -15.41
N GLU A 260 17.15 21.34 -15.85
CA GLU A 260 17.42 22.48 -14.99
C GLU A 260 16.43 23.60 -15.32
N LEU A 261 15.70 24.05 -14.30
CA LEU A 261 14.73 25.13 -14.42
C LEU A 261 15.30 26.43 -13.84
N PRO A 262 15.10 27.58 -14.49
CA PRO A 262 15.48 28.87 -13.93
C PRO A 262 14.81 29.15 -12.58
N THR A 263 15.52 29.83 -11.67
CA THR A 263 15.03 30.10 -10.30
C THR A 263 13.69 30.83 -10.27
N GLN A 264 13.47 31.78 -11.19
CA GLN A 264 12.20 32.52 -11.27
C GLN A 264 10.99 31.66 -11.66
N ASP A 265 11.22 30.49 -12.25
CA ASP A 265 10.18 29.57 -12.70
C ASP A 265 9.95 28.41 -11.69
N ARG A 266 10.80 28.27 -10.66
CA ARG A 266 10.62 27.28 -9.58
C ARG A 266 9.25 27.33 -8.89
N PRO A 267 8.59 28.50 -8.73
CA PRO A 267 7.25 28.53 -8.14
C PRO A 267 6.18 27.73 -8.88
N GLY A 268 6.43 27.38 -10.15
CA GLY A 268 5.49 26.67 -10.99
C GLY A 268 4.32 27.52 -11.45
N ASP A 269 3.31 26.86 -12.01
CA ASP A 269 2.17 27.51 -12.63
C ASP A 269 0.92 26.65 -12.48
N LEU A 270 0.19 26.88 -11.38
CA LEU A 270 -1.02 26.14 -11.06
C LEU A 270 -2.08 26.24 -12.18
N GLY A 271 -2.09 27.33 -12.95
CA GLY A 271 -3.01 27.52 -14.07
C GLY A 271 -2.77 26.56 -15.24
N SER A 272 -1.54 26.08 -15.43
CA SER A 272 -1.23 25.03 -16.41
C SER A 272 -1.18 23.63 -15.83
N ALA A 273 -1.32 23.47 -14.51
CA ALA A 273 -1.19 22.17 -13.86
C ALA A 273 -2.20 21.15 -14.41
N ALA A 274 -1.69 19.95 -14.68
CA ALA A 274 -2.48 18.79 -15.05
C ALA A 274 -2.01 17.59 -14.21
N VAL A 275 -2.94 16.69 -13.90
CA VAL A 275 -2.62 15.41 -13.27
C VAL A 275 -2.47 14.32 -14.33
N TYR A 276 -1.44 13.50 -14.20
CA TYR A 276 -1.13 12.45 -15.15
C TYR A 276 -1.61 11.11 -14.63
N VAL A 277 -2.56 10.48 -15.32
CA VAL A 277 -3.23 9.28 -14.84
C VAL A 277 -2.61 8.02 -15.41
N ASN A 278 -2.17 7.13 -14.52
CA ASN A 278 -1.83 5.75 -14.83
C ASN A 278 -2.90 4.82 -14.24
N ALA A 279 -3.64 4.13 -15.09
CA ALA A 279 -4.71 3.22 -14.72
C ALA A 279 -4.22 1.76 -14.80
N ILE A 280 -4.30 1.06 -13.68
CA ILE A 280 -3.88 -0.33 -13.53
C ILE A 280 -5.12 -1.20 -13.31
N ARG A 281 -5.46 -2.01 -14.31
CA ARG A 281 -6.57 -2.95 -14.22
C ARG A 281 -6.14 -4.22 -13.51
N GLN A 282 -6.68 -4.44 -12.32
CA GLN A 282 -6.62 -5.73 -11.63
C GLN A 282 -7.82 -6.58 -12.02
N THR A 283 -7.87 -7.82 -11.54
CA THR A 283 -9.00 -8.72 -11.83
C THR A 283 -10.32 -8.14 -11.34
N TYR A 284 -10.38 -7.64 -10.10
CA TYR A 284 -11.63 -7.25 -9.41
C TYR A 284 -11.74 -5.77 -9.01
N TRP A 285 -10.67 -5.00 -9.19
CA TRP A 285 -10.66 -3.56 -8.95
C TRP A 285 -9.72 -2.87 -9.95
N MET A 286 -9.74 -1.55 -9.97
CA MET A 286 -8.83 -0.75 -10.74
C MET A 286 -8.14 0.24 -9.81
N ASP A 287 -6.82 0.34 -9.94
CA ASP A 287 -6.00 1.33 -9.26
C ASP A 287 -5.78 2.49 -10.23
N LEU A 288 -6.24 3.68 -9.85
CA LEU A 288 -6.06 4.92 -10.61
C LEU A 288 -5.03 5.76 -9.89
N GLN A 289 -3.83 5.85 -10.46
CA GLN A 289 -2.75 6.67 -9.94
C GLN A 289 -2.83 8.06 -10.54
N PHE A 290 -2.79 9.08 -9.69
CA PHE A 290 -2.88 10.49 -10.04
C PHE A 290 -1.54 11.15 -9.76
N TRP A 291 -0.70 11.28 -10.79
CA TRP A 291 0.65 11.83 -10.67
C TRP A 291 0.66 13.34 -10.86
N PHE A 292 1.20 14.06 -9.89
CA PHE A 292 1.39 15.50 -9.88
C PHE A 292 2.86 15.81 -10.16
N PHE A 293 3.10 16.82 -11.00
CA PHE A 293 4.43 17.30 -11.29
C PHE A 293 4.65 18.68 -10.69
N TYR A 294 5.64 18.79 -9.81
CA TYR A 294 6.10 20.06 -9.26
C TYR A 294 7.44 20.44 -9.90
N PRO A 295 7.59 21.66 -10.42
CA PRO A 295 8.84 22.11 -11.03
C PRO A 295 10.04 22.14 -10.07
N TYR A 296 9.77 22.26 -8.77
CA TYR A 296 10.79 22.33 -7.73
C TYR A 296 10.22 21.80 -6.41
N ASN A 297 11.03 21.05 -5.68
CA ASN A 297 10.78 20.65 -4.29
C ASN A 297 11.58 21.58 -3.36
N GLY A 298 10.90 22.18 -2.38
CA GLY A 298 11.52 23.13 -1.47
C GLY A 298 12.24 22.47 -0.29
N ALA A 299 12.97 23.27 0.49
CA ALA A 299 13.69 22.76 1.66
C ALA A 299 12.75 22.10 2.67
N GLY A 300 13.28 21.03 3.26
CA GLY A 300 12.65 20.27 4.32
C GLY A 300 12.42 21.09 5.58
N ARG A 301 11.43 20.68 6.37
CA ARG A 301 11.15 21.26 7.69
C ARG A 301 11.11 20.16 8.73
N ALA A 302 11.50 20.49 9.94
CA ALA A 302 11.47 19.57 11.07
C ALA A 302 10.86 20.19 12.31
N LYS A 303 10.50 19.33 13.25
CA LYS A 303 10.07 19.72 14.60
C LYS A 303 10.91 19.02 15.64
N LEU A 304 11.41 19.79 16.59
CA LEU A 304 12.04 19.31 17.81
C LEU A 304 11.09 19.54 18.97
N LYS A 305 10.86 18.50 19.78
CA LYS A 305 10.06 18.57 21.01
C LYS A 305 10.90 18.06 22.17
N TYR A 306 10.90 18.81 23.27
CA TYR A 306 11.62 18.46 24.48
C TYR A 306 10.62 18.14 25.58
N THR A 307 10.76 16.99 26.23
CA THR A 307 9.91 16.56 27.34
C THR A 307 10.74 16.10 28.53
N SER A 308 10.24 16.29 29.75
CA SER A 308 10.83 15.72 30.97
C SER A 308 9.74 15.26 31.91
N VAL A 309 9.82 13.99 32.35
CA VAL A 309 8.84 13.36 33.26
C VAL A 309 7.39 13.61 32.80
N GLY A 310 7.14 13.38 31.50
CA GLY A 310 5.83 13.55 30.87
C GLY A 310 5.38 15.00 30.59
N LYS A 311 6.17 16.02 30.97
CA LYS A 311 5.86 17.44 30.69
C LYS A 311 6.63 17.95 29.48
N THR A 312 5.96 18.71 28.61
CA THR A 312 6.63 19.40 27.48
C THR A 312 7.37 20.63 28.01
N LEU A 313 8.68 20.69 27.77
CA LEU A 313 9.54 21.82 28.12
C LEU A 313 9.57 22.88 27.02
N GLY A 314 9.47 22.45 25.75
CA GLY A 314 9.44 23.35 24.60
C GLY A 314 9.33 22.61 23.27
N THR A 315 9.00 23.36 22.22
CA THR A 315 8.96 22.88 20.84
C THR A 315 9.59 23.92 19.90
N ASN A 316 10.47 23.47 19.01
CA ASN A 316 11.09 24.31 17.99
C ASN A 316 10.75 23.77 16.60
N ASN A 317 10.32 24.66 15.72
CA ASN A 317 10.24 24.35 14.29
C ASN A 317 11.53 24.77 13.64
N VAL A 318 12.04 23.91 12.78
CA VAL A 318 13.38 24.00 12.23
C VAL A 318 13.29 23.96 10.72
N ASP A 319 13.95 24.92 10.08
CA ASP A 319 14.22 24.88 8.65
C ASP A 319 15.44 23.99 8.41
N LEU A 320 15.36 23.10 7.43
CA LEU A 320 16.46 22.23 7.04
C LEU A 320 17.19 22.73 5.79
N ASP A 321 16.85 23.91 5.25
CA ASP A 321 17.48 24.52 4.07
C ASP A 321 19.01 24.33 4.02
N PRO A 322 19.56 23.82 2.90
CA PRO A 322 18.88 23.36 1.65
C PRO A 322 18.43 21.90 1.62
N MET A 323 18.48 21.17 2.73
CA MET A 323 18.20 19.72 2.75
C MET A 323 16.82 19.38 2.18
N GLY A 324 16.78 18.47 1.20
CA GLY A 324 15.56 18.04 0.53
C GLY A 324 15.20 18.85 -0.72
N GLU A 325 15.92 19.94 -1.01
CA GLU A 325 15.65 20.69 -2.23
C GLU A 325 16.03 19.90 -3.48
N HIS A 326 15.19 19.92 -4.53
CA HIS A 326 15.58 19.42 -5.83
C HIS A 326 14.72 19.98 -6.97
N GLY A 327 15.30 20.02 -8.16
CA GLY A 327 14.57 20.36 -9.38
C GLY A 327 13.70 19.20 -9.85
N GLY A 328 12.46 19.51 -10.25
CA GLY A 328 11.47 18.51 -10.63
C GLY A 328 11.05 17.63 -9.46
N ASP A 329 9.78 17.30 -9.38
CA ASP A 329 9.26 16.43 -8.33
C ASP A 329 7.97 15.75 -8.79
N TRP A 330 7.85 14.47 -8.43
CA TRP A 330 6.80 13.57 -8.90
C TRP A 330 6.17 12.88 -7.70
N GLU A 331 4.98 13.35 -7.34
CA GLU A 331 4.16 12.80 -6.26
C GLU A 331 2.89 12.19 -6.82
N HIS A 332 2.27 11.28 -6.08
CA HIS A 332 0.98 10.73 -6.52
C HIS A 332 0.07 10.30 -5.36
N VAL A 333 -1.19 10.10 -5.72
CA VAL A 333 -2.14 9.33 -4.92
C VAL A 333 -2.73 8.22 -5.76
N THR A 334 -3.05 7.09 -5.14
CA THR A 334 -3.72 5.97 -5.83
C THR A 334 -5.12 5.79 -5.28
N LEU A 335 -6.13 5.86 -6.14
CA LEU A 335 -7.50 5.50 -5.77
C LEU A 335 -7.82 4.09 -6.24
N ARG A 336 -8.16 3.21 -5.30
CA ARG A 336 -8.59 1.84 -5.59
C ARG A 336 -10.11 1.79 -5.70
N TYR A 337 -10.63 1.48 -6.89
CA TYR A 337 -12.06 1.47 -7.17
C TYR A 337 -12.59 0.10 -7.60
N GLN A 338 -13.76 -0.24 -7.07
CA GLN A 338 -14.59 -1.31 -7.62
C GLN A 338 -15.34 -0.79 -8.85
N PHE A 339 -15.10 -1.37 -10.03
CA PHE A 339 -15.60 -0.82 -11.30
C PHE A 339 -17.14 -0.77 -11.42
N GLY A 340 -17.85 -1.81 -10.93
CA GLY A 340 -19.31 -1.91 -11.04
C GLY A 340 -20.06 -0.81 -10.28
N PRO A 341 -20.21 -0.90 -8.95
CA PRO A 341 -20.85 0.14 -8.13
C PRO A 341 -20.03 1.44 -8.02
N ARG A 342 -18.85 1.52 -8.65
CA ARG A 342 -17.90 2.65 -8.54
C ARG A 342 -17.61 3.01 -7.09
N LYS A 343 -17.48 2.00 -6.24
CA LYS A 343 -17.22 2.14 -4.81
C LYS A 343 -15.72 2.29 -4.57
N LEU A 344 -15.33 3.35 -3.87
CA LEU A 344 -13.96 3.53 -3.38
C LEU A 344 -13.66 2.43 -2.36
N LEU A 345 -12.54 1.74 -2.54
CA LEU A 345 -12.09 0.65 -1.67
C LEU A 345 -10.90 1.07 -0.79
N GLY A 346 -10.12 2.04 -1.23
CA GLY A 346 -9.00 2.59 -0.49
C GLY A 346 -8.30 3.71 -1.24
N VAL A 347 -7.52 4.50 -0.51
CA VAL A 347 -6.69 5.58 -1.06
C VAL A 347 -5.26 5.41 -0.54
N TYR A 348 -4.31 5.28 -1.46
CA TYR A 348 -2.90 5.38 -1.12
C TYR A 348 -2.47 6.84 -1.14
N MET A 349 -1.88 7.29 -0.04
CA MET A 349 -1.27 8.61 0.09
C MET A 349 0.25 8.45 0.05
N ALA A 350 0.89 8.83 -1.06
CA ALA A 350 2.34 8.78 -1.18
C ALA A 350 2.99 9.82 -0.26
N GLN A 351 4.07 9.43 0.40
CA GLN A 351 4.83 10.24 1.35
C GLN A 351 6.29 9.80 1.31
N HIS A 352 7.23 10.70 0.99
CA HIS A 352 8.66 10.39 0.97
C HIS A 352 8.92 9.03 0.26
N SER A 353 9.88 8.24 0.73
CA SER A 353 10.22 6.93 0.17
C SER A 353 9.13 5.82 0.35
N GLY A 354 7.86 6.17 0.59
CA GLY A 354 6.74 5.25 0.78
C GLY A 354 5.37 5.92 0.83
N GLY A 355 4.49 5.46 1.71
CA GLY A 355 3.13 5.99 1.83
C GLY A 355 2.22 5.12 2.67
N VAL A 356 0.94 5.46 2.74
CA VAL A 356 -0.05 4.74 3.55
C VAL A 356 -1.34 4.50 2.78
N TRP A 357 -1.83 3.26 2.84
CA TRP A 357 -3.20 2.93 2.43
C TRP A 357 -4.18 3.32 3.52
N LEU A 358 -5.16 4.13 3.14
CA LEU A 358 -6.24 4.60 4.01
C LEU A 358 -7.58 4.05 3.54
N TRP A 359 -8.43 3.76 4.51
CA TRP A 359 -9.80 3.30 4.27
C TRP A 359 -10.69 4.46 3.80
N PRO A 360 -11.74 4.19 3.01
CA PRO A 360 -12.69 5.23 2.58
C PRO A 360 -13.29 6.04 3.74
N SER A 361 -13.49 5.43 4.92
CA SER A 361 -13.99 6.08 6.13
C SER A 361 -13.02 7.11 6.72
N GLN A 362 -11.73 7.02 6.40
CA GLN A 362 -10.69 7.95 6.84
C GLN A 362 -10.51 9.12 5.85
N ILE A 363 -11.20 9.09 4.72
CA ILE A 363 -11.04 10.06 3.64
C ILE A 363 -12.24 11.00 3.61
N LYS A 364 -11.96 12.30 3.67
CA LYS A 364 -12.99 13.32 3.46
C LYS A 364 -13.43 13.32 2.00
N LEU A 365 -14.74 13.41 1.77
CA LEU A 365 -15.32 13.62 0.45
C LEU A 365 -15.81 15.06 0.28
N GLU A 366 -15.57 15.65 -0.89
CA GLU A 366 -16.19 16.91 -1.32
C GLU A 366 -16.79 16.69 -2.72
N ASP A 367 -18.07 17.00 -2.90
CA ASP A 367 -18.85 16.68 -4.11
C ASP A 367 -18.79 15.20 -4.50
N GLY A 368 -18.76 14.31 -3.51
CA GLY A 368 -18.74 12.86 -3.70
C GLY A 368 -17.39 12.26 -4.09
N VAL A 369 -16.33 13.07 -4.19
CA VAL A 369 -14.97 12.58 -4.52
C VAL A 369 -13.96 12.79 -3.40
N PRO A 370 -12.89 11.97 -3.32
CA PRO A 370 -11.84 12.10 -2.32
C PRO A 370 -11.17 13.47 -2.30
N VAL A 371 -10.85 13.96 -1.11
CA VAL A 371 -10.02 15.14 -0.90
C VAL A 371 -8.62 14.72 -0.45
N VAL A 372 -7.61 15.32 -1.06
CA VAL A 372 -6.19 15.12 -0.77
C VAL A 372 -5.56 16.48 -0.46
N TYR A 373 -4.64 16.51 0.49
CA TYR A 373 -3.83 17.68 0.81
C TYR A 373 -2.37 17.38 0.56
N ALA A 374 -1.72 18.19 -0.29
CA ALA A 374 -0.28 18.15 -0.49
C ALA A 374 0.42 18.99 0.60
N SER A 375 1.49 18.45 1.19
CA SER A 375 2.25 19.16 2.20
C SER A 375 3.07 20.29 1.59
N ARG A 376 3.31 21.33 2.40
CA ARG A 376 4.12 22.46 2.01
C ARG A 376 5.56 22.02 1.67
N HIS A 377 6.06 22.47 0.53
CA HIS A 377 7.39 22.20 -0.05
C HIS A 377 7.62 20.75 -0.49
N GLY A 378 7.49 19.79 0.43
CA GLY A 378 7.81 18.38 0.19
C GLY A 378 6.71 17.58 -0.50
N HIS A 379 5.54 18.21 -0.75
CA HIS A 379 4.39 17.74 -1.53
C HIS A 379 3.78 16.36 -1.20
N ALA A 380 4.27 15.67 -0.17
CA ALA A 380 3.70 14.44 0.35
C ALA A 380 2.18 14.58 0.63
N SER A 381 1.45 13.50 0.40
CA SER A 381 -0.01 13.47 0.41
C SER A 381 -0.58 13.07 1.77
N TYR A 382 -1.65 13.75 2.20
CA TYR A 382 -2.34 13.49 3.46
C TYR A 382 -3.88 13.60 3.32
N PRO A 383 -4.66 12.90 4.18
CA PRO A 383 -6.12 12.93 4.14
C PRO A 383 -6.76 14.17 4.79
N GLY A 384 -5.97 15.00 5.47
CA GLY A 384 -6.46 16.14 6.24
C GLY A 384 -5.45 17.27 6.39
N GLU A 385 -5.94 18.39 6.89
CA GLU A 385 -5.15 19.56 7.27
C GLU A 385 -4.46 19.34 8.61
N GLY A 386 -3.27 19.91 8.79
CA GLY A 386 -2.56 19.91 10.06
C GLY A 386 -1.05 19.73 9.94
N GLU A 387 -0.43 19.51 11.09
CA GLU A 387 0.99 19.18 11.21
C GLU A 387 1.13 17.65 11.15
N ASN A 388 1.75 17.14 10.08
CA ASN A 388 2.00 15.71 9.92
C ASN A 388 3.48 15.42 10.13
N LEU A 389 3.82 14.66 11.19
CA LEU A 389 5.19 14.28 11.48
C LEU A 389 5.51 12.90 10.89
N THR A 390 6.60 12.81 10.13
CA THR A 390 7.15 11.55 9.60
C THR A 390 8.58 11.35 10.11
N ASN A 391 9.14 10.15 9.88
CA ASN A 391 10.55 9.84 10.17
C ASN A 391 11.01 10.27 11.58
N SER A 392 10.14 10.06 12.57
CA SER A 392 10.35 10.57 13.91
C SER A 392 11.27 9.67 14.72
N THR A 393 12.10 10.28 15.57
CA THR A 393 12.99 9.56 16.49
C THR A 393 13.03 10.28 17.83
N THR A 394 13.18 9.54 18.92
CA THR A 394 13.31 10.10 20.27
C THR A 394 14.65 9.70 20.86
N VAL A 395 15.32 10.69 21.47
CA VAL A 395 16.63 10.56 22.09
C VAL A 395 16.49 10.92 23.56
N SER A 396 16.75 9.95 24.44
CA SER A 396 16.70 10.16 25.89
C SER A 396 18.04 10.67 26.41
N LEU A 397 18.04 11.91 26.88
CA LEU A 397 19.18 12.67 27.39
C LEU A 397 19.00 12.86 28.90
N ALA A 398 19.32 11.81 29.65
CA ALA A 398 19.04 11.69 31.09
C ALA A 398 17.54 11.83 31.43
N VAL A 399 17.13 12.95 32.03
CA VAL A 399 15.71 13.20 32.40
C VAL A 399 14.93 13.95 31.32
N VAL A 400 15.58 14.29 30.20
CA VAL A 400 14.97 15.01 29.07
C VAL A 400 14.92 14.09 27.86
N ASP A 401 13.75 13.92 27.27
CA ASP A 401 13.60 13.31 25.95
C ASP A 401 13.52 14.40 24.88
N MET A 402 14.29 14.23 23.80
CA MET A 402 14.20 15.04 22.60
C MET A 402 13.62 14.21 21.47
N THR A 403 12.45 14.60 20.97
CA THR A 403 11.82 14.02 19.79
C THR A 403 12.07 14.90 18.58
N PHE A 404 12.63 14.31 17.53
CA PHE A 404 12.71 14.87 16.19
C PHE A 404 11.61 14.26 15.31
N GLY A 405 11.06 15.04 14.39
CA GLY A 405 10.25 14.54 13.28
C GLY A 405 10.30 15.47 12.08
N LEU A 406 10.31 14.90 10.87
CA LEU A 406 10.11 15.66 9.64
C LEU A 406 8.68 16.21 9.62
N ARG A 407 8.54 17.50 9.32
CA ARG A 407 7.30 18.25 9.46
C ARG A 407 6.69 18.53 8.08
N ASN A 408 5.53 17.93 7.84
CA ASN A 408 4.77 18.04 6.60
C ASN A 408 3.45 18.76 6.90
N ASP A 409 3.44 20.10 6.77
CA ASP A 409 2.26 20.90 7.05
C ASP A 409 1.30 20.86 5.87
N THR A 410 0.04 20.52 6.12
CA THR A 410 -1.06 20.57 5.14
C THR A 410 -2.12 21.57 5.58
N ALA A 411 -2.70 22.28 4.62
CA ALA A 411 -3.81 23.20 4.86
C ALA A 411 -4.61 23.38 3.58
N LYS A 412 -5.90 23.75 3.71
CA LYS A 412 -6.78 23.99 2.57
C LYS A 412 -6.48 25.35 1.94
N GLY A 413 -5.58 25.36 0.95
CA GLY A 413 -5.32 26.52 0.10
C GLY A 413 -5.95 26.38 -1.29
N PRO A 414 -5.31 26.96 -2.32
CA PRO A 414 -5.71 26.77 -3.71
C PRO A 414 -5.70 25.28 -4.09
N GLY A 415 -6.62 24.86 -4.95
CA GLY A 415 -6.81 23.46 -5.29
C GLY A 415 -6.89 23.19 -6.78
N LEU A 416 -6.70 21.91 -7.13
CA LEU A 416 -6.82 21.35 -8.46
C LEU A 416 -7.94 20.29 -8.45
N ASP A 417 -9.00 20.53 -9.22
CA ASP A 417 -10.03 19.52 -9.45
C ASP A 417 -9.59 18.58 -10.57
N CYS A 418 -9.07 17.41 -10.17
CA CYS A 418 -8.47 16.45 -11.09
C CYS A 418 -9.47 15.85 -12.09
N ARG A 419 -10.78 16.05 -11.88
CA ARG A 419 -11.82 15.61 -12.82
C ARG A 419 -11.82 16.42 -14.13
N SER A 420 -11.26 17.62 -14.09
CA SER A 420 -11.26 18.57 -15.23
C SER A 420 -9.85 18.88 -15.75
N HIS A 421 -8.81 18.50 -15.02
CA HIS A 421 -7.41 18.83 -15.32
C HIS A 421 -6.54 17.56 -15.31
N PHE A 422 -6.82 16.61 -16.19
CA PHE A 422 -6.05 15.37 -16.27
C PHE A 422 -5.67 14.97 -17.70
N GLN A 423 -4.63 14.14 -17.80
CA GLN A 423 -4.24 13.43 -19.01
C GLN A 423 -3.99 11.97 -18.67
N VAL A 424 -4.67 11.04 -19.35
CA VAL A 424 -4.32 9.62 -19.26
C VAL A 424 -3.00 9.40 -19.97
N VAL A 425 -2.00 8.88 -19.24
CA VAL A 425 -0.65 8.61 -19.74
C VAL A 425 -0.27 7.13 -19.66
N GLY A 426 -0.97 6.34 -18.85
CA GLY A 426 -0.77 4.90 -18.75
C GLY A 426 -2.11 4.16 -18.59
N ALA A 427 -2.34 3.15 -19.42
CA ALA A 427 -3.47 2.21 -19.32
C ALA A 427 -3.23 1.02 -20.26
N GLU A 428 -2.41 0.06 -19.85
CA GLU A 428 -1.96 -1.03 -20.75
C GLU A 428 -3.12 -1.82 -21.37
N PHE A 429 -4.22 -1.98 -20.64
CA PHE A 429 -5.42 -2.70 -21.09
C PHE A 429 -6.19 -1.98 -22.21
N VAL A 430 -5.96 -0.70 -22.45
CA VAL A 430 -6.57 0.09 -23.53
C VAL A 430 -5.83 -0.13 -24.86
N GLY A 431 -4.55 -0.50 -24.82
CA GLY A 431 -3.75 -0.75 -26.03
C GLY A 431 -3.55 0.51 -26.88
N ASP A 432 -3.61 0.35 -28.20
CA ASP A 432 -3.22 1.38 -29.18
C ASP A 432 -4.10 2.64 -29.21
N GLU A 433 -5.26 2.65 -28.52
CA GLU A 433 -6.08 3.86 -28.39
C GLU A 433 -5.35 4.94 -27.57
N LEU A 434 -4.51 4.53 -26.62
CA LEU A 434 -3.72 5.46 -25.80
C LEU A 434 -2.39 5.77 -26.47
N LYS A 435 -2.10 7.07 -26.61
CA LYS A 435 -0.82 7.59 -27.11
C LYS A 435 -0.13 8.40 -26.00
N PRO A 436 0.70 7.75 -25.17
CA PRO A 436 1.41 8.44 -24.11
C PRO A 436 2.33 9.53 -24.67
N PRO A 437 2.55 10.63 -23.93
CA PRO A 437 3.47 11.67 -24.35
C PRO A 437 4.92 11.17 -24.29
N ALA A 438 5.75 11.64 -25.23
CA ALA A 438 7.13 11.15 -25.37
C ALA A 438 8.01 11.37 -24.12
N TRP A 439 7.71 12.40 -23.32
CA TRP A 439 8.45 12.66 -22.07
C TRP A 439 8.26 11.55 -21.03
N LEU A 440 7.19 10.74 -21.12
CA LEU A 440 6.94 9.65 -20.16
C LEU A 440 8.05 8.60 -20.20
N ASP A 441 8.72 8.46 -21.35
CA ASP A 441 9.85 7.54 -21.55
C ASP A 441 11.21 8.17 -21.23
N TYR A 442 11.25 9.41 -20.72
CA TYR A 442 12.48 10.03 -20.27
C TYR A 442 12.97 9.40 -18.96
N ALA A 443 13.95 8.52 -19.08
CA ALA A 443 14.49 7.71 -17.99
C ALA A 443 15.52 8.41 -17.08
N ARG A 444 15.89 9.67 -17.38
CA ARG A 444 16.94 10.40 -16.66
C ARG A 444 16.30 11.43 -15.71
N ARG A 445 17.15 12.27 -15.11
CA ARG A 445 16.81 13.09 -13.95
C ARG A 445 16.04 14.35 -14.33
N TRP A 446 14.96 14.63 -13.61
CA TRP A 446 14.14 15.84 -13.75
C TRP A 446 14.69 17.04 -12.96
N GLY A 447 15.84 16.84 -12.30
CA GLY A 447 16.66 17.84 -11.64
C GLY A 447 18.10 17.36 -11.51
N LEU A 448 18.99 18.23 -11.04
CA LEU A 448 20.35 17.82 -10.74
C LEU A 448 20.36 16.80 -9.58
N HIS A 449 21.30 15.85 -9.65
CA HIS A 449 21.64 15.01 -8.50
C HIS A 449 22.91 15.55 -7.82
N LYS A 450 22.83 15.87 -6.53
CA LYS A 450 23.94 16.41 -5.73
C LYS A 450 23.87 15.88 -4.30
N THR A 451 24.84 15.09 -3.90
CA THR A 451 24.97 14.64 -2.51
C THR A 451 25.59 15.73 -1.63
N TYR A 452 25.04 15.95 -0.43
CA TYR A 452 25.66 16.85 0.54
C TYR A 452 26.80 16.17 1.31
N ASP A 453 27.73 16.97 1.82
CA ASP A 453 28.74 16.47 2.74
C ASP A 453 28.11 16.03 4.07
N ARG A 454 28.36 14.80 4.50
CA ARG A 454 27.74 14.25 5.72
C ARG A 454 28.13 14.99 6.99
N SER A 455 29.34 15.55 7.05
CA SER A 455 29.77 16.35 8.19
C SER A 455 29.07 17.71 8.23
N TRP A 456 28.80 18.29 7.06
CA TRP A 456 27.96 19.48 6.93
C TRP A 456 26.53 19.22 7.39
N ILE A 457 25.89 18.11 6.98
CA ILE A 457 24.53 17.76 7.46
C ILE A 457 24.53 17.59 8.98
N ALA A 458 25.50 16.85 9.52
CA ALA A 458 25.64 16.63 10.95
C ALA A 458 25.82 17.94 11.71
N SER A 459 26.64 18.86 11.19
CA SER A 459 26.85 20.18 11.78
C SER A 459 25.57 21.04 11.76
N THR A 460 24.81 20.96 10.67
CA THR A 460 23.53 21.65 10.50
C THR A 460 22.55 21.14 11.55
N ILE A 461 22.34 19.82 11.64
CA ILE A 461 21.47 19.19 12.65
C ILE A 461 21.89 19.56 14.08
N SER A 462 23.18 19.46 14.40
CA SER A 462 23.69 19.79 15.74
C SER A 462 23.40 21.24 16.13
N SER A 463 23.54 22.18 15.18
CA SER A 463 23.26 23.60 15.41
C SER A 463 21.79 23.89 15.76
N LEU A 464 20.87 23.00 15.38
CA LEU A 464 19.42 23.16 15.54
C LEU A 464 18.91 22.70 16.92
N MET A 465 19.72 21.96 17.69
CA MET A 465 19.29 21.34 18.95
C MET A 465 19.24 22.30 20.15
N GLY A 466 19.62 23.56 19.95
CA GLY A 466 19.57 24.61 20.96
C GLY A 466 20.60 24.45 22.10
N PRO A 467 20.70 25.46 23.00
CA PRO A 467 21.81 25.57 23.96
C PRO A 467 21.91 24.41 24.95
N VAL A 468 20.77 23.83 25.35
CA VAL A 468 20.72 22.78 26.38
C VAL A 468 21.38 21.50 25.88
N VAL A 469 21.05 21.07 24.66
CA VAL A 469 21.64 19.86 24.07
C VAL A 469 23.07 20.13 23.62
N SER A 470 23.35 21.32 23.07
CA SER A 470 24.69 21.68 22.59
C SER A 470 25.71 21.90 23.72
N THR A 471 25.27 22.11 24.97
CA THR A 471 26.18 22.24 26.14
C THR A 471 26.89 20.92 26.45
N TYR A 472 26.23 19.79 26.22
CA TYR A 472 26.79 18.47 26.49
C TYR A 472 27.14 17.79 25.16
N THR A 473 28.41 17.76 24.80
CA THR A 473 28.87 17.20 23.51
C THR A 473 28.37 15.77 23.28
N SER A 474 28.37 14.93 24.32
CA SER A 474 27.84 13.55 24.23
C SER A 474 26.35 13.49 23.91
N TRP A 475 25.56 14.47 24.34
CA TRP A 475 24.13 14.55 24.03
C TRP A 475 23.91 15.00 22.60
N SER A 476 24.65 16.02 22.15
CA SER A 476 24.63 16.48 20.76
C SER A 476 25.04 15.39 19.78
N ASP A 477 26.10 14.63 20.08
CA ASP A 477 26.60 13.57 19.19
C ASP A 477 25.59 12.43 19.04
N GLU A 478 25.03 11.95 20.16
CA GLU A 478 24.03 10.88 20.14
C GLU A 478 22.75 11.32 19.41
N ALA A 479 22.30 12.55 19.69
CA ALA A 479 21.14 13.11 19.04
C ALA A 479 21.34 13.29 17.52
N THR A 480 22.50 13.82 17.11
CA THR A 480 22.84 14.00 15.70
C THR A 480 22.87 12.66 14.97
N ARG A 481 23.50 11.64 15.57
CA ARG A 481 23.56 10.29 15.02
C ARG A 481 22.18 9.67 14.83
N LYS A 482 21.28 9.82 15.82
CA LYS A 482 19.90 9.29 15.76
C LYS A 482 19.06 10.01 14.72
N ILE A 483 19.17 11.34 14.60
CA ILE A 483 18.46 12.11 13.57
C ILE A 483 18.98 11.77 12.17
N MET A 484 20.30 11.70 11.98
CA MET A 484 20.91 11.29 10.71
C MET A 484 20.43 9.92 10.22
N ALA A 485 20.20 8.99 11.15
CA ALA A 485 19.65 7.67 10.85
C ALA A 485 18.14 7.69 10.54
N ALA A 486 17.39 8.64 11.08
CA ALA A 486 15.95 8.77 10.86
C ALA A 486 15.61 9.52 9.56
N LEU A 487 16.47 10.45 9.15
CA LEU A 487 16.31 11.20 7.90
C LEU A 487 16.32 10.25 6.68
N PRO A 488 15.35 10.37 5.75
CA PRO A 488 15.43 9.70 4.45
C PRO A 488 16.63 10.20 3.65
N ASP A 489 17.04 9.42 2.65
CA ASP A 489 18.15 9.82 1.79
C ASP A 489 17.82 11.07 0.96
N GLU A 490 16.56 11.25 0.57
CA GLU A 490 16.03 12.47 -0.09
C GLU A 490 16.35 13.77 0.67
N TYR A 491 16.57 13.72 1.99
CA TYR A 491 16.94 14.90 2.79
C TYR A 491 18.46 15.05 2.97
N LYS A 492 19.26 14.15 2.40
CA LYS A 492 20.73 14.13 2.48
C LYS A 492 21.40 14.48 1.15
N GLU A 493 20.60 14.76 0.14
CA GLU A 493 21.00 15.12 -1.21
C GLU A 493 19.93 15.98 -1.88
N GLU A 494 20.29 16.63 -2.98
CA GLU A 494 19.36 17.08 -3.99
C GLU A 494 19.23 15.91 -4.98
N ASP A 495 18.09 15.22 -5.03
CA ASP A 495 17.88 14.14 -5.99
C ASP A 495 16.73 14.44 -6.94
N GLY A 496 17.01 15.20 -7.99
CA GLY A 496 16.03 15.41 -9.05
C GLY A 496 15.56 14.05 -9.61
N PRO A 497 14.28 13.68 -9.44
CA PRO A 497 13.86 12.29 -9.59
C PRO A 497 13.83 11.84 -11.05
N THR A 498 13.74 10.54 -11.28
CA THR A 498 13.33 10.01 -12.59
C THR A 498 11.81 10.20 -12.79
N GLY A 499 11.36 10.08 -14.04
CA GLY A 499 9.93 10.19 -14.38
C GLY A 499 9.08 9.10 -13.72
N PRO A 500 7.75 9.30 -13.65
CA PRO A 500 6.86 8.44 -12.86
C PRO A 500 6.86 6.98 -13.34
N LYS A 501 7.07 6.74 -14.64
CA LYS A 501 7.17 5.39 -15.24
C LYS A 501 8.30 4.53 -14.68
N PHE A 502 9.32 5.16 -14.08
CA PHE A 502 10.51 4.50 -13.53
C PHE A 502 10.45 4.34 -12.02
N LYS A 503 9.37 4.81 -11.37
CA LYS A 503 9.11 4.58 -9.94
C LYS A 503 8.48 3.20 -9.74
N SER A 504 8.83 2.52 -8.64
CA SER A 504 8.29 1.21 -8.26
C SER A 504 6.75 1.22 -8.17
N ALA A 505 6.20 2.34 -7.67
CA ALA A 505 4.78 2.60 -7.58
C ALA A 505 4.04 2.48 -8.93
N TRP A 506 4.67 2.78 -10.08
CA TRP A 506 4.00 2.79 -11.39
C TRP A 506 3.33 1.46 -11.77
N LYS A 507 3.82 0.35 -11.24
CA LYS A 507 3.26 -0.99 -11.47
C LYS A 507 2.32 -1.46 -10.35
N GLY A 508 1.96 -0.58 -9.42
CA GLY A 508 1.09 -0.86 -8.29
C GLY A 508 1.79 -1.61 -7.15
N GLY A 509 3.09 -1.38 -6.96
CA GLY A 509 3.88 -2.00 -5.88
C GLY A 509 3.68 -1.38 -4.49
N GLU A 510 2.53 -0.76 -4.25
CA GLU A 510 2.22 0.08 -3.07
C GLU A 510 1.41 -0.62 -1.99
#